data_AF-A0A7M3Y3V5-F1
#
_entry.id   AF-A0A7M3Y3V5-F1
#
_cell.length_a   1.000
_cell.length_b   1.000
_cell.length_c   1.000
_cell.angle_alpha   90.00
_cell.angle_beta   90.00
_cell.angle_gamma   90.00
#
_symmetry.space_group_name_H-M   'P 1'
#
loop_
_entity.id
_entity.type
_entity.pdbx_description
1 polymer ?
#
loop_
_entity_poly.entity_id
_entity_poly.type
_entity_poly.pdbx_seq_one_letter_code
_entity_poly.pdbx_strand_id
1 'polypeptide(L)' 'MGFLFCLILFSFISKRIKLPYVGLIIIPAAISLYTIGPEPFLFGIFLATGWHLLSVGVALIFPVDDL' A
#
# COMPACT_ATOMS: atom_id res chain seq x y z
N MET A 1 -12.32 -12.38 7.91
CA MET A 1 -13.04 -11.11 7.68
C MET A 1 -12.19 -9.85 7.90
N GLY A 2 -11.28 -9.81 8.88
CA GLY A 2 -10.43 -8.62 9.12
C GLY A 2 -9.51 -8.22 7.96
N PHE A 3 -8.96 -9.18 7.22
CA PHE A 3 -8.10 -8.93 6.04
C PHE A 3 -8.81 -8.11 4.95
N LEU A 4 -9.97 -8.57 4.49
CA LEU A 4 -10.74 -7.93 3.42
C LEU A 4 -11.18 -6.52 3.81
N PHE A 5 -11.65 -6.34 5.05
CA PHE A 5 -12.06 -5.04 5.56
C PHE A 5 -10.88 -4.06 5.58
N CYS A 6 -9.72 -4.50 6.07
CA CYS A 6 -8.53 -3.66 6.13
C CYS A 6 -8.00 -3.34 4.73
N LEU A 7 -7.98 -4.33 3.82
CA LEU A 7 -7.55 -4.14 2.44
C LEU A 7 -8.42 -3.11 1.71
N ILE A 8 -9.74 -3.18 1.85
CA ILE A 8 -10.66 -2.23 1.21
C ILE A 8 -10.51 -0.82 1.81
N LEU A 9 -10.48 -0.72 3.14
CA LEU A 9 -10.35 0.56 3.85
C LEU A 9 -9.03 1.25 3.49
N PHE A 10 -7.91 0.51 3.53
CA PHE A 10 -6.60 1.05 3.21
C PHE A 10 -6.40 1.30 1.72
N SER A 11 -7.04 0.53 0.84
CA SER A 11 -7.01 0.80 -0.60
C SER A 11 -7.69 2.13 -0.93
N PHE A 12 -8.80 2.45 -0.24
CA PHE A 12 -9.49 3.73 -0.39
C PHE A 12 -8.68 4.90 0.18
N ILE A 13 -8.09 4.71 1.36
CA ILE A 13 -7.28 5.71 2.06
C ILE A 13 -5.97 5.96 1.30
N SER A 14 -5.31 4.92 0.79
CA SER A 14 -4.03 5.04 0.09
C SER A 14 -4.12 5.92 -1.15
N LYS A 15 -5.27 5.96 -1.85
CA LYS A 15 -5.50 6.87 -2.99
C LYS A 15 -5.56 8.36 -2.59
N ARG A 16 -5.78 8.67 -1.31
CA ARG A 16 -5.87 10.04 -0.76
C ARG A 16 -4.57 10.47 -0.07
N ILE A 17 -3.65 9.55 0.18
CA ILE A 17 -2.40 9.82 0.90
C ILE A 17 -1.33 10.31 -0.08
N LYS A 18 -0.60 11.37 0.27
CA LYS A 18 0.54 11.84 -0.52
C LYS A 18 1.68 10.81 -0.46
N LEU A 19 2.30 10.52 -1.61
CA LEU A 19 3.47 9.63 -1.81
C LEU A 19 4.45 9.50 -0.62
N PRO A 20 5.00 10.59 -0.04
CA PRO A 20 5.98 10.47 1.04
C PRO A 20 5.44 9.75 2.29
N TYR A 21 4.14 9.85 2.55
CA TYR A 21 3.51 9.20 3.70
C TYR A 21 3.23 7.71 3.44
N VAL A 22 3.09 7.30 2.16
CA VAL A 22 2.91 5.89 1.79
C VAL A 22 4.17 5.09 2.09
N GLY A 23 5.34 5.66 1.77
CA GLY A 23 6.64 5.09 2.12
C GLY A 23 6.85 4.95 3.64
N LEU A 24 6.32 5.91 4.41
CA LEU A 24 6.41 5.92 5.87
C LEU A 24 5.55 4.81 6.52
N ILE A 25 4.49 4.35 5.84
CA ILE A 25 3.61 3.28 6.32
C ILE A 25 4.10 1.89 5.87
N ILE A 26 4.64 1.78 4.64
CA ILE A 26 5.01 0.48 4.07
C ILE A 26 6.23 -0.15 4.76
N ILE A 27 7.22 0.67 5.16
CA ILE A 27 8.45 0.22 5.82
C ILE A 27 8.16 -0.44 7.17
N PRO A 28 7.47 0.21 8.13
CA PRO A 28 7.13 -0.43 9.40
C PRO A 28 6.17 -1.59 9.20
N ALA A 29 5.22 -1.53 8.26
CA ALA A 29 4.34 -2.67 7.95
C ALA A 29 5.13 -3.90 7.49
N ALA A 30 6.15 -3.73 6.64
CA ALA A 30 7.03 -4.81 6.20
C ALA A 30 7.86 -5.40 7.35
N ILE A 31 8.44 -4.55 8.20
CA ILE A 31 9.23 -4.97 9.37
C ILE A 31 8.34 -5.74 10.36
N SER A 32 7.14 -5.25 10.64
CA SER A 32 6.18 -5.91 11.52
C SER A 32 5.73 -7.27 10.95
N LEU A 33 5.49 -7.37 9.65
CA LEU A 33 5.19 -8.65 8.99
C LEU A 33 6.34 -9.65 9.10
N TYR A 34 7.57 -9.18 8.94
CA TYR A 34 8.76 -10.03 9.03
C TYR A 34 9.00 -10.54 10.46
N THR A 35 8.68 -9.73 11.47
CA THR A 35 8.96 -10.04 12.87
C THR A 35 7.84 -10.80 13.59
N ILE A 36 6.57 -10.47 13.32
CA ILE A 36 5.41 -11.05 13.98
C ILE A 36 4.88 -12.27 13.21
N GLY A 37 5.19 -12.37 11.91
CA GLY A 37 4.66 -13.39 11.02
C GLY A 37 3.47 -12.88 10.19
N PRO A 38 2.79 -13.76 9.42
CA PRO A 38 1.77 -13.38 8.46
C PRO A 38 0.45 -12.97 9.15
N GLU A 39 0.45 -11.79 9.74
CA GLU A 39 -0.73 -11.14 10.29
C GLU A 39 -1.60 -10.61 9.15
N PRO A 40 -2.83 -11.11 8.98
CA PRO A 40 -3.68 -10.74 7.84
C PRO A 40 -3.93 -9.23 7.77
N PHE A 41 -4.02 -8.57 8.93
CA PHE A 41 -4.25 -7.13 8.97
C PHE A 41 -3.08 -6.33 8.40
N LEU A 42 -1.85 -6.61 8.86
CA LEU A 42 -0.63 -5.99 8.37
C LEU A 42 -0.39 -6.30 6.89
N PHE A 43 -0.75 -7.52 6.46
CA PHE A 43 -0.63 -7.94 5.07
C PHE A 43 -1.56 -7.17 4.14
N GLY A 44 -2.81 -6.90 4.56
CA GLY A 44 -3.73 -6.06 3.81
C GLY A 44 -3.22 -4.63 3.64
N ILE A 45 -2.64 -4.05 4.70
CA ILE A 45 -2.03 -2.71 4.66
C ILE A 45 -0.84 -2.69 3.71
N PHE A 46 0.06 -3.67 3.83
CA PHE A 46 1.26 -3.77 3.00
C PHE A 46 0.92 -3.93 1.52
N LEU A 47 -0.03 -4.80 1.18
CA LEU A 47 -0.51 -4.98 -0.19
C LEU A 47 -1.16 -3.70 -0.75
N ALA A 48 -2.05 -3.06 0.02
CA ALA A 48 -2.74 -1.85 -0.45
C ALA A 48 -1.78 -0.69 -0.69
N THR A 49 -0.84 -0.46 0.24
CA THR A 49 0.19 0.59 0.10
C THR A 49 1.21 0.24 -0.97
N GLY A 50 1.67 -1.01 -1.05
CA GLY A 50 2.58 -1.49 -2.09
C GLY A 50 1.97 -1.40 -3.49
N TRP A 51 0.70 -1.76 -3.64
CA TRP A 51 -0.02 -1.62 -4.90
C TRP A 51 -0.15 -0.16 -5.35
N HIS A 52 -0.46 0.75 -4.42
CA HIS A 52 -0.52 2.17 -4.73
C HIS A 52 0.85 2.73 -5.12
N LEU A 53 1.92 2.36 -4.41
CA LEU A 53 3.29 2.78 -4.70
C LEU A 53 3.76 2.25 -6.06
N LEU A 54 3.40 1.00 -6.38
CA LEU A 54 3.63 0.41 -7.71
C LEU A 54 2.85 1.16 -8.79
N SER A 55 1.56 1.45 -8.57
CA SER A 55 0.74 2.20 -9.52
C SER A 55 1.29 3.60 -9.80
N VAL A 56 1.79 4.29 -8.77
CA VAL A 56 2.41 5.61 -8.94
C VAL A 56 3.77 5.49 -9.61
N GLY A 57 4.59 4.50 -9.24
CA GLY A 57 5.86 4.24 -9.89
C GLY A 57 5.70 3.92 -11.37
N VAL A 58 4.69 3.11 -11.73
CA VAL A 58 4.31 2.83 -13.11
C VAL A 58 3.90 4.10 -13.84
N ALA A 59 3.06 4.95 -13.24
CA ALA A 59 2.66 6.22 -13.85
C ALA A 59 3.83 7.21 -14.04
N LEU A 60 4.87 7.14 -13.21
CA LEU A 60 6.08 7.95 -13.37
C LEU A 60 7.02 7.42 -14.46
N ILE A 61 7.15 6.10 -14.59
CA ILE A 61 8.05 5.45 -15.57
C ILE A 61 7.40 5.38 -16.95
N PHE A 62 6.10 5.11 -16.98
CA PHE A 62 5.26 5.09 -18.18
C PHE A 62 4.20 6.18 -18.03
N PRO A 63 4.58 7.46 -18.21
CA PRO A 63 3.59 8.52 -18.28
C PRO A 63 2.69 8.20 -19.47
N VAL A 64 1.43 7.88 -19.18
CA VAL A 64 0.40 7.86 -20.21
C VAL A 64 0.09 9.33 -20.44
N ASP A 65 0.81 9.95 -21.38
CA ASP A 65 0.36 11.21 -21.95
C ASP A 65 -1.00 10.92 -22.58
N ASP A 66 -2.07 11.33 -21.91
CA ASP A 66 -3.41 11.38 -22.47
C ASP A 66 -3.35 12.29 -23.71
N LEU A 67 -3.23 11.65 -24.89
CA LEU A 67 -3.33 12.29 -26.19
C LEU A 67 -4.79 12.59 -26.53
#